data_AF-B1X2P6-F1
#
_entry.id   AF-B1X2P6-F1
#
_cell.length_a   1.000
_cell.length_b   1.000
_cell.length_c   1.000
_cell.angle_alpha   90.00
_cell.angle_beta   90.00
_cell.angle_gamma   90.00
#
_symmetry.space_group_name_H-M   'P 1'
#
loop_
_entity.id
_entity.type
_entity.pdbx_description
1 polymer ?
#
loop_
_entity_poly.entity_id
_entity_poly.type
_entity_poly.pdbx_seq_one_letter_code
_entity_poly.pdbx_strand_id
1 'polypeptide(L)'
;MLLANTAVASLAEKHRLPILYRNHTASAIAPKSKELIETLTTLGLPELVRQKLQSWLNPATYSPAVIGHFALALPAYTHFTSPIRRVADYVNHRILKAVFIEGKESPYTLEELQAIANHINSKRTQVKEQRDEHFREKRLNQTVHILRDKGKIENLSDKEFSQIVKDSLRVSKLDKIVPEAISRIEDGNIKPVDLYYLIFGEYNDPETKELIKDTILDYLEEKQVEATQIIQIAGTTNQTTVEYIEKTTASGKFAFWSILEGETTAIPGIASNKQAAKHQANYLLIEGVLDQSLVPPEFIDQSPLQDIHSETNIAQTVVTDEFIPETEDEIDLSEIPTEAHESPIGYLHEALQKLKMKRPEYFYHQVSNDWLCCCRIEWLDEPLIETKAIETSKKDAKANASLKAIAYLENFVIEELSDG
;
A
#
# COMPACT_ATOMS: atom_id res chain seq x y z
N MET A 1 -11.60 30.73 22.34
CA MET A 1 -11.21 29.58 23.21
C MET A 1 -9.74 29.21 23.09
N LEU A 2 -9.23 28.90 21.88
CA LEU A 2 -7.81 28.60 21.67
C LEU A 2 -6.88 29.70 22.23
N LEU A 3 -7.13 30.97 21.89
CA LEU A 3 -6.34 32.09 22.39
C LEU A 3 -6.30 32.18 23.93
N ALA A 4 -7.44 32.04 24.60
CA ALA A 4 -7.51 32.07 26.07
C ALA A 4 -6.74 30.90 26.70
N ASN A 5 -6.88 29.70 26.14
CA ASN A 5 -6.14 28.52 26.55
C ASN A 5 -4.62 28.72 26.40
N THR A 6 -4.17 29.27 25.26
CA THR A 6 -2.76 29.57 25.01
C THR A 6 -2.25 30.66 25.95
N ALA A 7 -3.01 31.73 26.15
CA ALA A 7 -2.64 32.82 27.06
C ALA A 7 -2.44 32.32 28.50
N VAL A 8 -3.30 31.41 28.97
CA VAL A 8 -3.15 30.77 30.29
C VAL A 8 -1.90 29.89 30.34
N ALA A 9 -1.62 29.11 29.30
CA ALA A 9 -0.40 28.30 29.24
C ALA A 9 0.86 29.17 29.29
N SER A 10 0.92 30.24 28.50
CA SER A 10 2.04 31.19 28.49
C SER A 10 2.19 31.95 29.81
N LEU A 11 1.07 32.32 30.45
CA LEU A 11 1.09 32.94 31.77
C LEU A 11 1.67 31.97 32.81
N ALA A 12 1.22 30.72 32.81
CA ALA A 12 1.72 29.71 33.73
C ALA A 12 3.21 29.42 33.52
N GLU A 13 3.66 29.32 32.27
CA GLU A 13 5.08 29.14 31.93
C GLU A 13 5.93 30.32 32.44
N LYS A 14 5.49 31.56 32.15
CA LYS A 14 6.18 32.79 32.59
C LYS A 14 6.35 32.85 34.11
N HIS A 15 5.34 32.38 34.86
CA HIS A 15 5.34 32.39 36.32
C HIS A 15 5.77 31.04 36.94
N ARG A 16 6.22 30.08 36.12
CA ARG A 16 6.61 28.72 36.53
C ARG A 16 5.56 28.01 37.39
N LEU A 17 4.29 28.18 37.03
CA LEU A 17 3.19 27.58 37.77
C LEU A 17 3.04 26.10 37.41
N PRO A 18 2.85 25.21 38.41
CA PRO A 18 2.58 23.81 38.17
C PRO A 18 1.10 23.66 37.74
N ILE A 19 0.84 23.76 36.44
CA ILE A 19 -0.49 23.53 35.85
C ILE A 19 -0.53 22.25 35.02
N LEU A 20 -1.71 21.78 34.64
CA LEU A 20 -1.84 20.69 33.67
C LEU A 20 -1.76 21.24 32.25
N TYR A 21 -0.69 20.93 31.52
CA TYR A 21 -0.58 21.19 30.09
C TYR A 21 -1.28 20.11 29.27
N ARG A 22 -1.68 20.48 28.06
CA ARG A 22 -2.28 19.60 27.05
C ARG A 22 -1.26 19.41 25.95
N ASN A 23 -0.44 18.39 26.09
CA ASN A 23 0.67 18.10 25.18
C ASN A 23 0.23 17.22 24.01
N HIS A 24 0.89 17.38 22.86
CA HIS A 24 0.63 16.59 21.66
C HIS A 24 1.93 16.45 20.87
N THR A 25 2.34 15.21 20.57
CA THR A 25 3.58 14.91 19.84
C THR A 25 3.28 14.31 18.46
N ALA A 26 4.27 14.36 17.58
CA ALA A 26 4.24 13.62 16.33
C ALA A 26 4.57 12.13 16.58
N SER A 27 4.00 11.26 15.75
CA SER A 27 4.34 9.83 15.71
C SER A 27 5.78 9.64 15.23
N ALA A 28 6.41 8.53 15.60
CA ALA A 28 7.79 8.21 15.19
C ALA A 28 7.94 8.07 13.66
N ILE A 29 6.86 7.72 12.96
CA ILE A 29 6.81 7.61 11.49
C ILE A 29 6.53 8.95 10.78
N ALA A 30 6.39 10.03 11.52
CA ALA A 30 6.13 11.34 10.93
C ALA A 30 7.40 11.88 10.23
N PRO A 31 7.32 12.31 8.97
CA PRO A 31 8.46 12.88 8.26
C PRO A 31 8.82 14.27 8.80
N LYS A 32 9.99 14.79 8.42
CA LYS A 32 10.40 16.14 8.80
C LYS A 32 9.46 17.19 8.19
N SER A 33 9.36 18.37 8.80
CA SER A 33 8.35 19.38 8.43
C SER A 33 8.30 19.74 6.94
N LYS A 34 9.45 19.77 6.25
CA LYS A 34 9.51 20.08 4.80
C LYS A 34 8.87 18.96 3.97
N GLU A 35 9.30 17.71 4.21
CA GLU A 35 8.76 16.51 3.56
C GLU A 35 7.28 16.29 3.90
N LEU A 36 6.87 16.66 5.11
CA LEU A 36 5.47 16.62 5.53
C LEU A 36 4.61 17.50 4.64
N ILE A 37 4.98 18.77 4.46
CA ILE A 37 4.24 19.73 3.63
C ILE A 37 4.23 19.29 2.17
N GLU A 38 5.38 18.84 1.66
CA GLU A 38 5.51 18.34 0.30
C GLU A 38 4.58 17.13 0.06
N THR A 39 4.62 16.13 0.95
CA THR A 39 3.75 14.95 0.87
C THR A 39 2.26 15.35 0.86
N LEU A 40 1.84 16.26 1.74
CA LEU A 40 0.44 16.66 1.80
C LEU A 40 0.01 17.48 0.58
N THR A 41 0.90 18.28 0.01
CA THR A 41 0.63 19.06 -1.20
C THR A 41 0.48 18.15 -2.41
N THR A 42 1.34 17.12 -2.52
CA THR A 42 1.32 16.15 -3.62
C THR A 42 0.07 15.25 -3.61
N LEU A 43 -0.48 14.92 -2.44
CA LEU A 43 -1.66 14.07 -2.34
C LEU A 43 -2.90 14.69 -3.02
N GLY A 44 -3.05 16.01 -2.97
CA GLY A 44 -4.10 16.80 -3.66
C GLY A 44 -5.56 16.54 -3.24
N LEU A 45 -5.86 15.39 -2.64
CA LEU A 45 -7.19 14.94 -2.25
C LEU A 45 -7.39 15.09 -0.72
N PRO A 46 -8.42 15.82 -0.27
CA PRO A 46 -8.64 16.10 1.16
C PRO A 46 -8.72 14.85 2.05
N GLU A 47 -9.28 13.75 1.56
CA GLU A 47 -9.43 12.53 2.35
C GLU A 47 -8.09 11.81 2.56
N LEU A 48 -7.24 11.74 1.53
CA LEU A 48 -5.91 11.16 1.63
C LEU A 48 -5.00 12.00 2.53
N VAL A 49 -5.08 13.32 2.40
CA VAL A 49 -4.40 14.28 3.30
C VAL A 49 -4.81 14.01 4.75
N ARG A 50 -6.11 13.86 5.02
CA ARG A 50 -6.64 13.60 6.36
C ARG A 50 -6.15 12.27 6.91
N GLN A 51 -6.24 11.19 6.13
CA GLN A 51 -5.79 9.86 6.53
C GLN A 51 -4.29 9.85 6.84
N LYS A 52 -3.48 10.49 5.98
CA LYS A 52 -2.03 10.56 6.18
C LYS A 52 -1.68 11.38 7.41
N LEU A 53 -2.29 12.55 7.59
CA LEU A 53 -2.13 13.37 8.79
C LEU A 53 -2.44 12.57 10.06
N GLN A 54 -3.56 11.84 10.10
CA GLN A 54 -3.93 11.06 11.28
C GLN A 54 -2.88 10.00 11.64
N SER A 55 -2.20 9.40 10.66
CA SER A 55 -1.14 8.42 10.90
C SER A 55 0.10 9.03 11.57
N TRP A 56 0.29 10.34 11.47
CA TRP A 56 1.45 11.06 12.01
C TRP A 56 1.22 11.71 13.37
N LEU A 57 0.01 11.65 13.93
CA LEU A 57 -0.34 12.36 15.17
C LEU A 57 -0.54 11.38 16.32
N ASN A 58 0.19 11.58 17.43
CA ASN A 58 -0.09 10.83 18.65
C ASN A 58 -1.31 11.40 19.39
N PRO A 59 -2.02 10.61 20.21
CA PRO A 59 -3.06 11.14 21.06
C PRO A 59 -2.50 12.19 22.02
N ALA A 60 -3.11 13.39 22.04
CA ALA A 60 -2.73 14.41 23.03
C ALA A 60 -2.96 13.90 24.47
N THR A 61 -2.08 14.24 25.40
CA THR A 61 -2.10 13.83 26.82
C THR A 61 -2.05 15.03 27.74
N TYR A 62 -2.48 14.85 28.99
CA TYR A 62 -2.23 15.82 30.05
C TYR A 62 -0.94 15.47 30.78
N SER A 63 -0.18 16.49 31.19
CA SER A 63 1.00 16.36 32.04
C SER A 63 1.31 17.72 32.68
N PRO A 64 1.89 17.77 33.90
CA PRO A 64 2.42 19.01 34.44
C PRO A 64 3.69 19.50 33.72
N ALA A 65 4.38 18.63 32.97
CA ALA A 65 5.52 19.03 32.15
C ALA A 65 5.05 19.63 30.82
N VAL A 66 5.64 20.76 30.40
CA VAL A 66 5.39 21.37 29.10
C VAL A 66 6.24 20.69 28.02
N ILE A 67 5.58 20.15 27.00
CA ILE A 67 6.22 19.54 25.82
C ILE A 67 5.85 20.33 24.56
N GLY A 68 4.66 20.92 24.55
CA GLY A 68 4.09 21.63 23.42
C GLY A 68 3.00 20.83 22.71
N HIS A 69 2.36 21.48 21.74
CA HIS A 69 1.23 20.93 21.01
C HIS A 69 1.50 20.95 19.50
N PHE A 70 2.08 19.87 19.00
CA PHE A 70 2.51 19.71 17.61
C PHE A 70 1.44 20.11 16.58
N ALA A 71 0.23 19.55 16.68
CA ALA A 71 -0.84 19.82 15.72
C ALA A 71 -1.36 21.28 15.72
N LEU A 72 -1.06 22.05 16.77
CA LEU A 72 -1.43 23.46 16.87
C LEU A 72 -0.24 24.40 16.61
N ALA A 73 0.96 23.85 16.41
CA ALA A 73 2.21 24.60 16.35
C ALA A 73 2.40 25.57 17.53
N LEU A 74 2.02 25.14 18.75
CA LEU A 74 2.14 25.94 19.96
C LEU A 74 3.20 25.36 20.92
N PRO A 75 4.11 26.19 21.47
CA PRO A 75 5.13 25.73 22.41
C PRO A 75 4.55 25.32 23.77
N ALA A 76 3.45 25.95 24.17
CA ALA A 76 2.69 25.61 25.37
C ALA A 76 1.19 25.72 25.08
N TYR A 77 0.43 24.74 25.56
CA TYR A 77 -1.02 24.73 25.43
C TYR A 77 -1.66 24.05 26.63
N THR A 78 -2.80 24.55 27.06
CA THR A 78 -3.60 23.93 28.13
C THR A 78 -5.09 24.03 27.82
N HIS A 79 -5.93 23.32 28.57
CA HIS A 79 -7.36 23.59 28.57
C HIS A 79 -7.75 24.41 29.79
N PHE A 80 -8.54 25.46 29.55
CA PHE A 80 -9.00 26.37 30.61
C PHE A 80 -10.46 26.83 30.44
N THR A 81 -11.03 26.65 29.26
CA THR A 81 -12.28 27.31 28.84
C THR A 81 -13.56 26.48 29.05
N SER A 82 -13.48 25.30 29.68
CA SER A 82 -14.64 24.44 29.93
C SER A 82 -14.56 23.66 31.26
N PRO A 83 -14.40 24.34 32.41
CA PRO A 83 -14.28 23.70 33.73
C PRO A 83 -15.50 22.86 34.13
N ILE A 84 -16.69 23.15 33.60
CA ILE A 84 -17.92 22.39 33.90
C ILE A 84 -17.89 20.93 33.43
N ARG A 85 -17.01 20.58 32.48
CA ARG A 85 -16.99 19.25 31.82
C ARG A 85 -15.59 18.66 31.64
N ARG A 86 -14.55 19.35 32.11
CA ARG A 86 -13.15 18.91 31.99
C ARG A 86 -12.43 19.14 33.31
N VAL A 87 -11.97 18.04 33.92
CA VAL A 87 -11.22 18.07 35.18
C VAL A 87 -9.94 18.90 35.06
N ALA A 88 -9.22 18.81 33.93
CA ALA A 88 -8.01 19.59 33.71
C ALA A 88 -8.26 21.11 33.78
N ASP A 89 -9.32 21.61 33.14
CA ASP A 89 -9.72 23.01 33.23
C ASP A 89 -10.04 23.39 34.67
N TYR A 90 -10.82 22.57 35.39
CA TYR A 90 -11.17 22.83 36.78
C TYR A 90 -9.94 22.93 37.69
N VAL A 91 -8.97 22.02 37.54
CA VAL A 91 -7.69 22.04 38.28
C VAL A 91 -6.91 23.31 37.96
N ASN A 92 -6.78 23.67 36.68
CA ASN A 92 -6.07 24.89 36.27
C ASN A 92 -6.74 26.16 36.79
N HIS A 93 -8.08 26.22 36.82
CA HIS A 93 -8.83 27.33 37.44
C HIS A 93 -8.50 27.46 38.93
N ARG A 94 -8.45 26.35 39.68
CA ARG A 94 -8.10 26.36 41.10
C ARG A 94 -6.69 26.88 41.35
N ILE A 95 -5.73 26.47 40.54
CA ILE A 95 -4.33 26.92 40.64
C ILE A 95 -4.24 28.41 40.37
N LEU A 96 -4.81 28.89 39.26
CA LEU A 96 -4.75 30.30 38.89
C LEU A 96 -5.46 31.19 39.94
N LYS A 97 -6.61 30.74 40.47
CA LYS A 97 -7.32 31.46 41.53
C LYS A 97 -6.47 31.56 42.79
N ALA A 98 -5.90 30.45 43.27
CA ALA A 98 -5.06 30.44 44.47
C ALA A 98 -3.89 31.43 44.35
N VAL A 99 -3.17 31.37 43.22
CA VAL A 99 -1.97 32.17 43.00
C VAL A 99 -2.26 33.64 42.72
N PHE A 100 -3.16 33.94 41.77
CA PHE A 100 -3.34 35.32 41.28
C PHE A 100 -4.46 36.10 41.98
N ILE A 101 -5.42 35.42 42.59
CA ILE A 101 -6.56 36.08 43.25
C ILE A 101 -6.38 36.04 44.77
N GLU A 102 -5.96 34.89 45.32
CA GLU A 102 -5.84 34.71 46.77
C GLU A 102 -4.42 34.96 47.30
N GLY A 103 -3.43 35.09 46.42
CA GLY A 103 -2.02 35.28 46.81
C GLY A 103 -1.41 34.09 47.57
N LYS A 104 -1.93 32.89 47.34
CA LYS A 104 -1.49 31.63 47.96
C LYS A 104 -0.67 30.79 47.00
N GLU A 105 0.03 29.80 47.52
CA GLU A 105 0.69 28.78 46.69
C GLU A 105 -0.35 27.91 45.96
N SER A 106 0.14 27.14 44.97
CA SER A 106 -0.67 26.15 44.27
C SER A 106 -1.32 25.19 45.28
N PRO A 107 -2.64 24.89 45.16
CA PRO A 107 -3.31 23.95 46.04
C PRO A 107 -2.96 22.49 45.72
N TYR A 108 -2.06 22.25 44.76
CA TYR A 108 -1.60 20.94 44.34
C TYR A 108 -0.09 20.91 44.22
N THR A 109 0.51 19.80 44.66
CA THR A 109 1.92 19.49 44.40
C THR A 109 2.12 18.97 42.98
N LEU A 110 3.38 18.93 42.52
CA LEU A 110 3.71 18.37 41.21
C LEU A 110 3.32 16.88 41.10
N GLU A 111 3.51 16.12 42.17
CA GLU A 111 3.18 14.70 42.24
C GLU A 111 1.66 14.47 42.14
N GLU A 112 0.87 15.28 42.85
CA GLU A 112 -0.58 15.23 42.77
C GLU A 112 -1.08 15.56 41.36
N LEU A 113 -0.50 16.57 40.71
CA LEU A 113 -0.83 16.91 39.33
C LEU A 113 -0.45 15.81 38.36
N GLN A 114 0.69 15.14 38.55
CA GLN A 114 1.07 13.98 37.75
C GLN A 114 0.07 12.83 37.94
N ALA A 115 -0.36 12.56 39.16
CA ALA A 115 -1.38 11.54 39.45
C ALA A 115 -2.74 11.88 38.80
N ILE A 116 -3.18 13.13 38.89
CA ILE A 116 -4.40 13.62 38.23
C ILE A 116 -4.28 13.48 36.70
N ALA A 117 -3.15 13.88 36.13
CA ALA A 117 -2.89 13.78 34.70
C ALA A 117 -2.99 12.34 34.21
N ASN A 118 -2.33 11.41 34.92
CA ASN A 118 -2.38 9.98 34.63
C ASN A 118 -3.81 9.45 34.71
N HIS A 119 -4.55 9.81 35.76
CA HIS A 119 -5.95 9.41 35.90
C HIS A 119 -6.82 9.88 34.71
N ILE A 120 -6.70 11.14 34.30
CA ILE A 120 -7.45 11.69 33.16
C ILE A 120 -7.08 10.96 31.86
N ASN A 121 -5.78 10.72 31.63
CA ASN A 121 -5.30 10.05 30.43
C ASN A 121 -5.79 8.59 30.37
N SER A 122 -5.62 7.82 31.46
CA SER A 122 -6.08 6.43 31.56
C SER A 122 -7.59 6.32 31.39
N LYS A 123 -8.37 7.20 32.05
CA LYS A 123 -9.84 7.17 31.92
C LYS A 123 -10.29 7.46 30.49
N ARG A 124 -9.62 8.38 29.78
CA ARG A 124 -9.91 8.66 28.37
C ARG A 124 -9.63 7.46 27.47
N THR A 125 -8.53 6.75 27.70
CA THR A 125 -8.20 5.53 26.96
C THR A 125 -9.25 4.45 27.21
N GLN A 126 -9.61 4.19 28.47
CA GLN A 126 -10.65 3.22 28.83
C GLN A 126 -12.00 3.52 28.17
N VAL A 127 -12.45 4.79 28.20
CA VAL A 127 -13.72 5.18 27.56
C VAL A 127 -13.68 4.98 26.05
N LYS A 128 -12.53 5.24 25.41
CA LYS A 128 -12.35 4.97 23.98
C LYS A 128 -12.44 3.47 23.69
N GLU A 129 -11.73 2.65 24.46
CA GLU A 129 -11.73 1.19 24.30
C GLU A 129 -13.12 0.60 24.51
N GLN A 130 -13.84 1.01 25.57
CA GLN A 130 -15.22 0.57 25.83
C GLN A 130 -16.16 0.92 24.68
N ARG A 131 -16.03 2.13 24.12
CA ARG A 131 -16.82 2.55 22.96
C ARG A 131 -16.50 1.72 21.73
N ASP A 132 -15.21 1.51 21.45
CA ASP A 132 -14.76 0.76 20.28
C ASP A 132 -15.18 -0.72 20.40
N GLU A 133 -15.18 -1.29 21.61
CA GLU A 133 -15.70 -2.62 21.91
C GLU A 133 -17.22 -2.70 21.71
N HIS A 134 -17.98 -1.73 22.22
CA HIS A 134 -19.43 -1.69 22.03
C HIS A 134 -19.83 -1.70 20.55
N PHE A 135 -19.17 -0.87 19.72
CA PHE A 135 -19.44 -0.85 18.29
C PHE A 135 -18.99 -2.13 17.58
N ARG A 136 -17.90 -2.75 18.06
CA ARG A 136 -17.45 -4.05 17.57
C ARG A 136 -18.48 -5.12 17.86
N GLU A 137 -18.96 -5.24 19.09
CA GLU A 137 -19.98 -6.21 19.48
C GLU A 137 -21.27 -6.04 18.66
N LYS A 138 -21.75 -4.79 18.52
CA LYS A 138 -22.91 -4.48 17.68
C LYS A 138 -22.71 -4.93 16.23
N ARG A 139 -21.51 -4.70 15.68
CA ARG A 139 -21.17 -5.12 14.31
C ARG A 139 -21.12 -6.64 14.18
N LEU A 140 -20.49 -7.35 15.12
CA LEU A 140 -20.45 -8.81 15.12
C LEU A 140 -21.86 -9.43 15.20
N ASN A 141 -22.75 -8.84 16.01
CA ASN A 141 -24.15 -9.27 16.08
C ASN A 141 -24.89 -9.05 14.74
N GLN A 142 -24.61 -7.94 14.04
CA GLN A 142 -25.13 -7.71 12.68
C GLN A 142 -24.58 -8.74 11.69
N THR A 143 -23.28 -9.04 11.73
CA THR A 143 -22.66 -10.08 10.90
C THR A 143 -23.34 -11.43 11.10
N VAL A 144 -23.56 -11.86 12.35
CA VAL A 144 -24.28 -13.11 12.65
C VAL A 144 -25.69 -13.12 12.08
N HIS A 145 -26.38 -11.98 12.05
CA HIS A 145 -27.69 -11.87 11.41
C HIS A 145 -27.60 -12.01 9.88
N ILE A 146 -26.61 -11.38 9.24
CA ILE A 146 -26.42 -11.46 7.78
C ILE A 146 -26.07 -12.89 7.36
N LEU A 147 -25.17 -13.55 8.09
CA LEU A 147 -24.73 -14.93 7.81
C LEU A 147 -25.84 -16.00 7.95
N ARG A 148 -27.03 -15.64 8.44
CA ARG A 148 -28.20 -16.54 8.49
C ARG A 148 -29.05 -16.49 7.23
N ASP A 149 -28.87 -15.49 6.38
CA ASP A 149 -29.73 -15.19 5.25
C ASP A 149 -28.88 -15.08 3.98
N LYS A 150 -28.90 -16.13 3.15
CA LYS A 150 -28.08 -16.22 1.93
C LYS A 150 -28.31 -15.04 0.98
N GLY A 151 -29.57 -14.64 0.80
CA GLY A 151 -29.90 -13.52 -0.09
C GLY A 151 -29.36 -12.18 0.39
N LYS A 152 -29.02 -12.02 1.68
CA LYS A 152 -28.32 -10.82 2.16
C LYS A 152 -26.83 -10.83 1.88
N ILE A 153 -26.22 -12.01 1.75
CA ILE A 153 -24.78 -12.15 1.46
C ILE A 153 -24.51 -11.79 -0.01
N GLU A 154 -25.36 -12.27 -0.92
CA GLU A 154 -25.28 -12.03 -2.37
C GLU A 154 -25.43 -10.54 -2.74
N ASN A 155 -26.13 -9.76 -1.91
CA ASN A 155 -26.40 -8.34 -2.15
C ASN A 155 -25.40 -7.39 -1.46
N LEU A 156 -24.31 -7.89 -0.89
CA LEU A 156 -23.32 -7.06 -0.21
C LEU A 156 -22.51 -6.23 -1.21
N SER A 157 -22.21 -4.98 -0.87
CA SER A 157 -21.15 -4.24 -1.56
C SER A 157 -19.77 -4.83 -1.24
N ASP A 158 -18.76 -4.57 -2.08
CA ASP A 158 -17.39 -5.08 -1.85
C ASP A 158 -16.79 -4.62 -0.52
N LYS A 159 -17.25 -3.49 0.03
CA LYS A 159 -16.81 -3.02 1.34
C LYS A 159 -17.44 -3.82 2.47
N GLU A 160 -18.73 -4.14 2.33
CA GLU A 160 -19.46 -4.93 3.31
C GLU A 160 -19.02 -6.38 3.29
N PHE A 161 -18.77 -6.94 2.10
CA PHE A 161 -18.21 -8.28 1.93
C PHE A 161 -16.88 -8.43 2.66
N SER A 162 -15.89 -7.56 2.39
CA SER A 162 -14.59 -7.63 3.07
C SER A 162 -14.70 -7.52 4.60
N GLN A 163 -15.63 -6.67 5.09
CA GLN A 163 -15.88 -6.54 6.52
C GLN A 163 -16.50 -7.81 7.11
N ILE A 164 -17.40 -8.47 6.37
CA ILE A 164 -18.08 -9.70 6.79
C ILE A 164 -17.15 -10.91 6.75
N VAL A 165 -16.27 -11.03 5.75
CA VAL A 165 -15.20 -12.06 5.72
C VAL A 165 -14.30 -11.94 6.96
N LYS A 166 -13.91 -10.71 7.33
CA LYS A 166 -13.11 -10.49 8.53
C LYS A 166 -13.86 -10.81 9.83
N ASP A 167 -15.13 -10.42 9.91
CA ASP A 167 -15.94 -10.62 11.11
C ASP A 167 -16.43 -12.07 11.26
N SER A 168 -16.58 -12.84 10.17
CA SER A 168 -16.97 -14.25 10.20
C SER A 168 -15.93 -15.15 10.86
N LEU A 169 -14.64 -14.83 10.70
CA LEU A 169 -13.55 -15.49 11.43
C LEU A 169 -13.75 -15.36 12.94
N ARG A 170 -14.12 -14.16 13.40
CA ARG A 170 -14.30 -13.85 14.83
C ARG A 170 -15.52 -14.54 15.44
N VAL A 171 -16.51 -14.88 14.62
CA VAL A 171 -17.72 -15.60 15.06
C VAL A 171 -17.70 -17.07 14.62
N SER A 172 -16.55 -17.57 14.12
CA SER A 172 -16.34 -18.93 13.64
C SER A 172 -17.43 -19.39 12.67
N LYS A 173 -17.69 -18.60 11.61
CA LYS A 173 -18.70 -18.89 10.57
C LYS A 173 -18.22 -18.56 9.17
N LEU A 174 -16.92 -18.71 8.91
CA LEU A 174 -16.35 -18.45 7.60
C LEU A 174 -17.01 -19.30 6.50
N ASP A 175 -17.36 -20.55 6.83
CA ASP A 175 -18.02 -21.51 5.95
C ASP A 175 -19.30 -20.94 5.30
N LYS A 176 -20.00 -20.02 5.98
CA LYS A 176 -21.26 -19.42 5.49
C LYS A 176 -21.05 -18.41 4.37
N ILE A 177 -19.84 -17.90 4.19
CA ILE A 177 -19.52 -16.91 3.16
C ILE A 177 -18.98 -17.57 1.90
N VAL A 178 -18.42 -18.78 2.01
CA VAL A 178 -17.72 -19.46 0.91
C VAL A 178 -18.50 -19.48 -0.41
N PRO A 179 -19.82 -19.77 -0.47
CA PRO A 179 -20.54 -19.75 -1.74
C PRO A 179 -20.49 -18.40 -2.47
N GLU A 180 -20.63 -17.29 -1.74
CA GLU A 180 -20.49 -15.94 -2.31
C GLU A 180 -19.02 -15.63 -2.61
N ALA A 181 -18.09 -16.09 -1.77
CA ALA A 181 -16.66 -15.90 -2.02
C ALA A 181 -16.24 -16.55 -3.35
N ILE A 182 -16.68 -17.78 -3.61
CA ILE A 182 -16.42 -18.50 -4.88
C ILE A 182 -16.98 -17.70 -6.06
N SER A 183 -18.25 -17.28 -6.00
CA SER A 183 -18.85 -16.45 -7.07
C SER A 183 -18.03 -15.18 -7.33
N ARG A 184 -17.58 -14.50 -6.28
CA ARG A 184 -16.75 -13.28 -6.42
C ARG A 184 -15.36 -13.56 -6.96
N ILE A 185 -14.77 -14.70 -6.64
CA ILE A 185 -13.47 -15.12 -7.17
C ILE A 185 -13.61 -15.40 -8.67
N GLU A 186 -14.62 -16.16 -9.07
CA GLU A 186 -14.93 -16.48 -10.47
C GLU A 186 -15.22 -15.22 -11.29
N ASP A 187 -15.95 -14.26 -10.71
CA ASP A 187 -16.23 -12.96 -11.36
C ASP A 187 -15.04 -11.98 -11.33
N GLY A 188 -13.93 -12.32 -10.68
CA GLY A 188 -12.77 -11.44 -10.49
C GLY A 188 -13.03 -10.24 -9.57
N ASN A 189 -14.12 -10.25 -8.81
CA ASN A 189 -14.58 -9.19 -7.90
C ASN A 189 -14.19 -9.45 -6.44
N ILE A 190 -12.99 -9.99 -6.22
CA ILE A 190 -12.46 -10.33 -4.89
C ILE A 190 -11.20 -9.50 -4.59
N LYS A 191 -11.06 -9.03 -3.34
CA LYS A 191 -9.87 -8.28 -2.93
C LYS A 191 -8.81 -9.22 -2.35
N PRO A 192 -7.51 -8.90 -2.48
CA PRO A 192 -6.42 -9.66 -1.86
C PRO A 192 -6.55 -9.83 -0.35
N VAL A 193 -7.13 -8.84 0.35
CA VAL A 193 -7.38 -8.93 1.80
C VAL A 193 -8.45 -9.97 2.16
N ASP A 194 -9.41 -10.19 1.27
CA ASP A 194 -10.47 -11.17 1.46
C ASP A 194 -9.91 -12.56 1.24
N LEU A 195 -9.12 -12.74 0.16
CA LEU A 195 -8.36 -13.97 -0.10
C LEU A 195 -7.44 -14.32 1.07
N TYR A 196 -6.73 -13.35 1.65
CA TYR A 196 -5.93 -13.58 2.86
C TYR A 196 -6.76 -14.19 4.00
N TYR A 197 -7.93 -13.62 4.31
CA TYR A 197 -8.78 -14.15 5.38
C TYR A 197 -9.40 -15.51 5.04
N LEU A 198 -9.62 -15.81 3.76
CA LEU A 198 -10.13 -17.10 3.31
C LEU A 198 -9.03 -18.19 3.33
N ILE A 199 -7.77 -17.85 3.04
CA ILE A 199 -6.64 -18.78 3.06
C ILE A 199 -6.21 -19.12 4.48
N PHE A 200 -6.01 -18.09 5.31
CA PHE A 200 -5.51 -18.24 6.68
C PHE A 200 -6.62 -18.37 7.73
N GLY A 201 -7.86 -18.50 7.27
CA GLY A 201 -9.04 -18.61 8.11
C GLY A 201 -9.27 -20.01 8.65
N GLU A 202 -9.90 -20.09 9.82
CA GLU A 202 -10.41 -21.35 10.37
C GLU A 202 -11.82 -21.63 9.84
N TYR A 203 -12.02 -22.86 9.39
CA TYR A 203 -13.29 -23.38 8.87
C TYR A 203 -13.81 -24.45 9.83
N ASN A 204 -15.13 -24.49 10.03
CA ASN A 204 -15.74 -25.59 10.80
C ASN A 204 -16.02 -26.80 9.92
N ASP A 205 -16.20 -26.58 8.61
CA ASP A 205 -16.52 -27.61 7.64
C ASP A 205 -15.32 -27.86 6.70
N PRO A 206 -14.64 -29.02 6.82
CA PRO A 206 -13.50 -29.36 5.96
C PRO A 206 -13.86 -29.42 4.47
N GLU A 207 -15.08 -29.85 4.11
CA GLU A 207 -15.50 -29.92 2.70
C GLU A 207 -15.59 -28.52 2.08
N THR A 208 -16.12 -27.57 2.85
CA THR A 208 -16.18 -26.16 2.46
C THR A 208 -14.77 -25.55 2.30
N LYS A 209 -13.82 -25.94 3.16
CA LYS A 209 -12.42 -25.50 3.06
C LYS A 209 -11.75 -26.04 1.79
N GLU A 210 -11.96 -27.31 1.47
CA GLU A 210 -11.38 -27.91 0.25
C GLU A 210 -11.97 -27.27 -1.01
N LEU A 211 -13.29 -27.05 -1.03
CA LEU A 211 -13.96 -26.42 -2.16
C LEU A 211 -13.39 -25.02 -2.49
N ILE A 212 -13.21 -24.17 -1.47
CA ILE A 212 -12.69 -22.81 -1.71
C ILE A 212 -11.20 -22.79 -2.02
N LYS A 213 -10.44 -23.76 -1.50
CA LYS A 213 -9.00 -23.90 -1.78
C LYS A 213 -8.78 -24.05 -3.29
N ASP A 214 -9.45 -24.99 -3.94
CA ASP A 214 -9.28 -25.24 -5.38
C ASP A 214 -9.60 -23.97 -6.19
N THR A 215 -10.72 -23.31 -5.90
CA THR A 215 -11.09 -22.05 -6.56
C THR A 215 -10.06 -20.93 -6.37
N ILE A 216 -9.46 -20.81 -5.18
CA ILE A 216 -8.43 -19.80 -4.91
C ILE A 216 -7.16 -20.11 -5.69
N LEU A 217 -6.74 -21.37 -5.75
CA LEU A 217 -5.53 -21.77 -6.46
C LEU A 217 -5.69 -21.52 -7.97
N ASP A 218 -6.78 -21.98 -8.58
CA ASP A 218 -7.07 -21.73 -9.99
C ASP A 218 -7.07 -20.21 -10.30
N TYR A 219 -7.70 -19.41 -9.44
CA TYR A 219 -7.71 -17.96 -9.57
C TYR A 219 -6.29 -17.37 -9.50
N LEU A 220 -5.44 -17.81 -8.57
CA LEU A 220 -4.09 -17.25 -8.40
C LEU A 220 -3.13 -17.67 -9.51
N GLU A 221 -3.34 -18.82 -10.14
CA GLU A 221 -2.54 -19.30 -11.28
C GLU A 221 -2.67 -18.36 -12.48
N GLU A 222 -3.86 -17.80 -12.72
CA GLU A 222 -4.11 -16.86 -13.82
C GLU A 222 -3.61 -15.42 -13.54
N LYS A 223 -3.19 -15.14 -12.31
CA LYS A 223 -2.78 -13.80 -11.85
C LYS A 223 -1.27 -13.61 -11.82
N GLN A 224 -0.83 -12.36 -11.80
CA GLN A 224 0.61 -12.03 -11.84
C GLN A 224 1.18 -11.56 -10.50
N VAL A 225 0.35 -11.02 -9.59
CA VAL A 225 0.85 -10.36 -8.36
C VAL A 225 0.07 -10.68 -7.10
N GLU A 226 -1.12 -11.24 -7.23
CA GLU A 226 -2.11 -11.38 -6.16
C GLU A 226 -1.58 -12.25 -5.01
N ALA A 227 -0.86 -13.34 -5.31
CA ALA A 227 -0.23 -14.18 -4.27
C ALA A 227 0.79 -13.37 -3.46
N THR A 228 1.55 -12.49 -4.13
CA THR A 228 2.50 -11.60 -3.45
C THR A 228 1.79 -10.57 -2.57
N GLN A 229 0.68 -10.01 -3.03
CA GLN A 229 -0.13 -9.07 -2.24
C GLN A 229 -0.72 -9.75 -0.99
N ILE A 230 -1.21 -10.99 -1.11
CA ILE A 230 -1.74 -11.78 0.00
C ILE A 230 -0.67 -12.02 1.07
N ILE A 231 0.52 -12.47 0.67
CA ILE A 231 1.63 -12.73 1.60
C ILE A 231 2.12 -11.42 2.27
N GLN A 232 2.13 -10.30 1.54
CA GLN A 232 2.44 -8.99 2.14
C GLN A 232 1.38 -8.57 3.18
N ILE A 233 0.11 -8.86 2.93
CA ILE A 233 -0.97 -8.63 3.91
C ILE A 233 -0.77 -9.52 5.14
N ALA A 234 -0.35 -10.77 4.99
CA ALA A 234 -0.03 -11.66 6.10
C ALA A 234 1.04 -11.07 7.01
N GLY A 235 2.15 -10.59 6.43
CA GLY A 235 3.25 -9.99 7.21
C GLY A 235 2.86 -8.71 7.96
N THR A 236 1.88 -7.96 7.47
CA THR A 236 1.40 -6.73 8.14
C THR A 236 0.29 -6.97 9.15
N THR A 237 -0.56 -7.98 8.94
CA THR A 237 -1.78 -8.19 9.75
C THR A 237 -1.49 -8.94 11.04
N ASN A 238 -0.64 -9.97 11.00
CA ASN A 238 -0.33 -10.83 12.16
C ASN A 238 1.08 -10.66 12.71
N GLN A 239 1.86 -9.69 12.20
CA GLN A 239 3.32 -9.60 12.46
C GLN A 239 4.06 -10.90 12.09
N THR A 240 3.49 -11.66 11.17
CA THR A 240 4.08 -12.89 10.65
C THR A 240 5.39 -12.54 9.94
N THR A 241 6.45 -13.27 10.24
CA THR A 241 7.74 -13.11 9.56
C THR A 241 7.60 -13.65 8.13
N VAL A 242 7.84 -12.77 7.16
CA VAL A 242 7.88 -13.12 5.73
C VAL A 242 9.29 -12.83 5.23
N GLU A 243 9.97 -13.87 4.75
CA GLU A 243 11.31 -13.77 4.17
C GLU A 243 11.32 -14.36 2.75
N TYR A 244 12.35 -13.99 1.99
CA TYR A 244 12.53 -14.47 0.63
C TYR A 244 13.97 -14.93 0.42
N ILE A 245 14.14 -16.11 -0.17
CA ILE A 245 15.42 -16.57 -0.70
C ILE A 245 15.38 -16.39 -2.21
N GLU A 246 16.28 -15.58 -2.75
CA GLU A 246 16.45 -15.39 -4.19
C GLU A 246 17.70 -16.12 -4.69
N LYS A 247 17.54 -16.89 -5.77
CA LYS A 247 18.62 -17.52 -6.53
C LYS A 247 18.38 -17.37 -8.04
N THR A 248 19.37 -17.77 -8.83
CA THR A 248 19.29 -17.79 -10.30
C THR A 248 19.53 -19.21 -10.78
N THR A 249 18.74 -19.67 -11.76
CA THR A 249 18.93 -20.97 -12.42
C THR A 249 20.12 -20.93 -13.39
N ALA A 250 20.59 -22.10 -13.83
CA ALA A 250 21.66 -22.20 -14.83
C ALA A 250 21.31 -21.50 -16.16
N SER A 251 20.03 -21.51 -16.56
CA SER A 251 19.49 -20.81 -17.73
C SER A 251 19.29 -19.29 -17.55
N GLY A 252 19.61 -18.74 -16.37
CA GLY A 252 19.48 -17.31 -16.09
C GLY A 252 18.09 -16.85 -15.65
N LYS A 253 17.16 -17.77 -15.35
CA LYS A 253 15.85 -17.45 -14.77
C LYS A 253 15.96 -17.16 -13.27
N PHE A 254 15.01 -16.43 -12.72
CA PHE A 254 14.94 -16.16 -11.29
C PHE A 254 14.22 -17.29 -10.56
N ALA A 255 14.75 -17.71 -9.42
CA ALA A 255 14.17 -18.71 -8.54
C ALA A 255 13.96 -18.10 -7.14
N PHE A 256 12.73 -18.18 -6.63
CA PHE A 256 12.38 -17.66 -5.32
C PHE A 256 11.83 -18.76 -4.41
N TRP A 257 12.17 -18.70 -3.13
CA TRP A 257 11.43 -19.36 -2.05
C TRP A 257 10.85 -18.28 -1.15
N SER A 258 9.60 -18.49 -0.76
CA SER A 258 8.90 -17.64 0.20
C SER A 258 8.86 -18.38 1.53
N ILE A 259 9.31 -17.71 2.60
CA ILE A 259 9.32 -18.28 3.94
C ILE A 259 8.26 -17.57 4.76
N LEU A 260 7.37 -18.34 5.39
CA LEU A 260 6.32 -17.87 6.28
C LEU A 260 6.50 -18.53 7.64
N GLU A 261 6.71 -17.74 8.68
CA GLU A 261 6.90 -18.25 10.07
C GLU A 261 8.02 -19.29 10.22
N GLY A 262 9.02 -19.24 9.34
CA GLY A 262 10.15 -20.18 9.34
C GLY A 262 9.90 -21.47 8.55
N GLU A 263 8.78 -21.58 7.84
CA GLU A 263 8.46 -22.69 6.95
C GLU A 263 8.40 -22.22 5.48
N THR A 264 8.65 -23.12 4.54
CA THR A 264 8.72 -22.83 3.10
C THR A 264 8.27 -24.06 2.29
N THR A 265 8.14 -23.91 0.99
CA THR A 265 8.03 -25.03 0.06
C THR A 265 9.39 -25.64 -0.25
N ALA A 266 9.41 -26.93 -0.59
CA ALA A 266 10.63 -27.60 -1.04
C ALA A 266 11.14 -27.04 -2.38
N ILE A 267 10.22 -26.76 -3.31
CA ILE A 267 10.52 -26.27 -4.65
C ILE A 267 10.39 -24.74 -4.75
N PRO A 268 11.19 -24.09 -5.61
CA PRO A 268 11.10 -22.65 -5.86
C PRO A 268 10.02 -22.30 -6.87
N GLY A 269 9.54 -21.06 -6.80
CA GLY A 269 8.91 -20.40 -7.94
C GLY A 269 9.97 -19.94 -8.94
N ILE A 270 9.90 -20.42 -10.18
CA ILE A 270 10.86 -20.08 -11.24
C ILE A 270 10.17 -19.30 -12.35
N ALA A 271 10.73 -18.15 -12.73
CA ALA A 271 10.27 -17.40 -13.89
C ALA A 271 11.36 -16.53 -14.52
N SER A 272 11.12 -16.05 -15.74
CA SER A 272 12.04 -15.17 -16.48
C SER A 272 12.18 -13.77 -15.88
N ASN A 273 11.25 -13.34 -15.01
CA ASN A 273 11.33 -12.07 -14.30
C ASN A 273 11.10 -12.25 -12.79
N LYS A 274 11.69 -11.37 -11.98
CA LYS A 274 11.64 -11.47 -10.51
C LYS A 274 10.23 -11.43 -9.93
N GLN A 275 9.34 -10.62 -10.53
CA GLN A 275 7.98 -10.44 -10.03
C GLN A 275 7.15 -11.71 -10.21
N ALA A 276 7.20 -12.34 -11.39
CA ALA A 276 6.55 -13.60 -11.69
C ALA A 276 7.15 -14.76 -10.88
N ALA A 277 8.48 -14.80 -10.71
CA ALA A 277 9.13 -15.84 -9.91
C ALA A 277 8.71 -15.74 -8.43
N LYS A 278 8.61 -14.51 -7.92
CA LYS A 278 8.13 -14.23 -6.57
C LYS A 278 6.64 -14.54 -6.41
N HIS A 279 5.80 -14.21 -7.39
CA HIS A 279 4.39 -14.62 -7.39
C HIS A 279 4.26 -16.14 -7.35
N GLN A 280 4.98 -16.86 -8.21
CA GLN A 280 4.96 -18.31 -8.24
C GLN A 280 5.42 -18.92 -6.91
N ALA A 281 6.46 -18.36 -6.28
CA ALA A 281 6.93 -18.81 -4.98
C ALA A 281 5.88 -18.57 -3.88
N ASN A 282 5.18 -17.44 -3.90
CA ASN A 282 4.09 -17.15 -2.98
C ASN A 282 2.85 -18.02 -3.25
N TYR A 283 2.57 -18.35 -4.52
CA TYR A 283 1.51 -19.28 -4.91
C TYR A 283 1.76 -20.66 -4.30
N LEU A 284 2.96 -21.23 -4.53
CA LEU A 284 3.35 -22.53 -3.97
C LEU A 284 3.30 -22.52 -2.44
N LEU A 285 3.70 -21.41 -1.82
CA LEU A 285 3.61 -21.25 -0.37
C LEU A 285 2.14 -21.28 0.10
N ILE A 286 1.22 -20.59 -0.58
CA ILE A 286 -0.22 -20.59 -0.26
C ILE A 286 -0.80 -22.01 -0.41
N GLU A 287 -0.48 -22.69 -1.51
CA GLU A 287 -0.86 -24.09 -1.74
C GLU A 287 -0.37 -24.96 -0.57
N GLY A 288 0.91 -24.84 -0.19
CA GLY A 288 1.48 -25.59 0.92
C GLY A 288 0.87 -25.26 2.29
N VAL A 289 0.42 -24.03 2.52
CA VAL A 289 -0.36 -23.65 3.72
C VAL A 289 -1.71 -24.37 3.72
N LEU A 290 -2.40 -24.41 2.59
CA LEU A 290 -3.72 -25.03 2.47
C LEU A 290 -3.63 -26.56 2.62
N ASP A 291 -2.58 -27.17 2.07
CA ASP A 291 -2.29 -28.61 2.14
C ASP A 291 -1.59 -29.07 3.41
N GLN A 292 -1.13 -28.15 4.26
CA GLN A 292 -0.28 -28.44 5.42
C GLN A 292 0.99 -29.22 5.04
N SER A 293 1.62 -28.84 3.92
CA SER A 293 2.77 -29.54 3.33
C SER A 293 4.07 -28.74 3.37
N LEU A 294 4.09 -27.62 4.10
CA LEU A 294 5.30 -26.81 4.26
C LEU A 294 6.41 -27.57 5.00
N VAL A 295 7.64 -27.21 4.67
CA VAL A 295 8.87 -27.81 5.22
C VAL A 295 9.82 -26.71 5.73
N PRO A 296 10.70 -27.04 6.69
CA PRO A 296 11.76 -26.11 7.09
C PRO A 296 12.75 -25.79 5.94
N PRO A 297 13.37 -24.60 5.90
CA PRO A 297 14.29 -24.17 4.84
C PRO A 297 15.48 -25.08 4.56
N GLU A 298 15.92 -25.88 5.53
CA GLU A 298 16.96 -26.90 5.35
C GLU A 298 16.56 -28.04 4.40
N PHE A 299 15.27 -28.23 4.13
CA PHE A 299 14.74 -29.24 3.22
C PHE A 299 14.43 -28.70 1.82
N ILE A 300 14.88 -27.48 1.50
CA ILE A 300 14.76 -26.93 0.15
C ILE A 300 15.51 -27.81 -0.85
N ASP A 301 14.81 -28.23 -1.90
CA ASP A 301 15.42 -28.91 -3.03
C ASP A 301 16.05 -27.89 -3.98
N GLN A 302 17.37 -27.98 -4.16
CA GLN A 302 18.13 -27.13 -5.07
C GLN A 302 18.32 -27.76 -6.45
N SER A 303 17.88 -29.01 -6.66
CA SER A 303 17.91 -29.67 -7.96
C SER A 303 17.24 -28.86 -9.09
N PRO A 304 16.14 -28.10 -8.86
CA PRO A 304 15.50 -27.31 -9.90
C PRO A 304 16.36 -26.14 -10.41
N LEU A 305 17.43 -25.75 -9.70
CA LEU A 305 18.35 -24.71 -10.14
C LEU A 305 19.31 -25.19 -11.23
N GLN A 306 19.47 -26.51 -11.37
CA GLN A 306 20.46 -27.11 -12.26
C GLN A 306 19.97 -27.24 -13.71
N ASP A 307 18.69 -26.98 -13.99
CA ASP A 307 18.01 -27.13 -15.30
C ASP A 307 18.37 -28.47 -15.99
N ILE A 308 17.46 -29.45 -15.99
CA ILE A 308 17.67 -30.67 -16.80
C ILE A 308 17.78 -30.23 -18.26
N HIS A 309 18.97 -30.35 -18.85
CA HIS A 309 19.19 -30.26 -20.30
C HIS A 309 18.34 -31.34 -20.98
N SER A 310 17.09 -31.03 -21.27
CA SER A 310 16.31 -31.71 -22.28
C SER A 310 16.65 -31.04 -23.61
N GLU A 311 17.75 -31.49 -24.20
CA GLU A 311 17.88 -31.45 -25.65
C GLU A 311 16.70 -32.25 -26.21
N THR A 312 15.64 -31.56 -26.62
CA THR A 312 14.62 -32.19 -27.45
C THR A 312 14.01 -31.16 -28.39
N ASN A 313 14.54 -31.19 -29.61
CA ASN A 313 13.93 -30.73 -30.86
C ASN A 313 13.24 -29.37 -30.83
N ILE A 314 14.03 -28.34 -31.18
CA ILE A 314 13.50 -27.19 -31.91
C ILE A 314 12.92 -27.74 -33.21
N ALA A 315 11.61 -27.98 -33.23
CA ALA A 315 10.86 -28.08 -34.46
C ALA A 315 11.07 -26.76 -35.21
N GLN A 316 11.75 -26.86 -36.36
CA GLN A 316 11.83 -25.82 -37.36
C GLN A 316 10.40 -25.41 -37.72
N THR A 317 9.91 -24.36 -37.09
CA THR A 317 8.74 -23.64 -37.60
C THR A 317 9.31 -22.68 -38.63
N VAL A 318 9.21 -23.11 -39.89
CA VAL A 318 9.39 -22.27 -41.06
C VAL A 318 8.40 -21.13 -40.93
N VAL A 319 8.87 -19.96 -40.51
CA VAL A 319 8.14 -18.71 -40.70
C VAL A 319 8.70 -18.09 -41.96
N THR A 320 7.82 -18.09 -42.94
CA THR A 320 7.93 -17.51 -44.26
C THR A 320 8.46 -16.07 -44.22
N ASP A 321 9.42 -15.79 -45.10
CA ASP A 321 9.69 -14.46 -45.62
C ASP A 321 8.35 -13.77 -45.93
N GLU A 322 8.05 -12.68 -45.23
CA GLU A 322 7.32 -11.56 -45.82
C GLU A 322 7.36 -10.33 -44.91
N PHE A 323 7.61 -9.19 -45.57
CA PHE A 323 7.52 -7.81 -45.09
C PHE A 323 8.75 -7.19 -44.40
N ILE A 324 9.74 -6.86 -45.23
CA ILE A 324 10.52 -5.61 -45.08
C ILE A 324 9.71 -4.49 -45.76
N PRO A 325 9.20 -3.48 -45.05
CA PRO A 325 8.95 -2.18 -45.65
C PRO A 325 10.21 -1.31 -45.51
N GLU A 326 10.65 -0.82 -46.65
CA GLU A 326 11.73 0.14 -46.84
C GLU A 326 11.41 1.52 -46.22
N THR A 327 12.48 2.31 -46.08
CA THR A 327 12.57 3.76 -45.83
C THR A 327 12.25 4.25 -44.42
N GLU A 328 13.30 4.40 -43.61
CA GLU A 328 13.34 5.33 -42.47
C GLU A 328 13.31 6.76 -43.03
N ASP A 329 12.27 7.51 -42.70
CA ASP A 329 12.39 8.97 -42.72
C ASP A 329 13.43 9.35 -41.66
N GLU A 330 14.48 10.04 -42.07
CA GLU A 330 15.48 10.64 -41.20
C GLU A 330 14.79 11.76 -40.41
N ILE A 331 14.19 11.42 -39.27
CA ILE A 331 13.50 12.38 -38.40
C ILE A 331 14.55 13.34 -37.84
N ASP A 332 14.43 14.62 -38.14
CA ASP A 332 15.30 15.66 -37.60
C ASP A 332 15.07 15.79 -36.09
N LEU A 333 16.05 15.35 -35.30
CA LEU A 333 16.01 15.40 -33.84
C LEU A 333 16.50 16.75 -33.28
N SER A 334 16.85 17.71 -34.14
CA SER A 334 17.44 18.99 -33.71
C SER A 334 16.45 19.98 -33.10
N GLU A 335 15.14 19.77 -33.30
CA GLU A 335 14.07 20.62 -32.76
C GLU A 335 13.54 20.13 -31.40
N ILE A 336 14.02 18.98 -30.90
CA ILE A 336 13.58 18.40 -29.63
C ILE A 336 14.13 19.20 -28.43
N PRO A 337 13.32 19.45 -27.37
CA PRO A 337 13.77 20.14 -26.16
C PRO A 337 15.00 19.50 -25.50
N THR A 338 15.89 20.32 -24.94
CA THR A 338 17.14 19.83 -24.31
C THR A 338 16.85 18.87 -23.15
N GLU A 339 15.74 19.06 -22.43
CA GLU A 339 15.29 18.18 -21.35
C GLU A 339 14.92 16.77 -21.85
N ALA A 340 14.43 16.66 -23.10
CA ALA A 340 14.11 15.37 -23.71
C ALA A 340 15.37 14.62 -24.12
N HIS A 341 16.48 15.29 -24.47
CA HIS A 341 17.76 14.63 -24.69
C HIS A 341 18.39 14.12 -23.37
N GLU A 342 18.22 14.84 -22.27
CA GLU A 342 18.73 14.41 -20.95
C GLU A 342 17.96 13.21 -20.37
N SER A 343 16.65 13.13 -20.62
CA SER A 343 15.79 12.03 -20.15
C SER A 343 14.68 11.66 -21.15
N PRO A 344 15.00 10.97 -22.26
CA PRO A 344 14.03 10.71 -23.33
C PRO A 344 12.77 9.97 -22.87
N ILE A 345 12.96 8.94 -22.04
CA ILE A 345 11.86 8.09 -21.58
C ILE A 345 10.99 8.84 -20.56
N GLY A 346 11.63 9.60 -19.67
CA GLY A 346 10.91 10.38 -18.66
C GLY A 346 10.10 11.51 -19.29
N TYR A 347 10.69 12.21 -20.25
CA TYR A 347 10.03 13.27 -21.00
C TYR A 347 8.81 12.74 -21.78
N LEU A 348 8.98 11.63 -22.51
CA LEU A 348 7.89 10.99 -23.26
C LEU A 348 6.72 10.57 -22.35
N HIS A 349 7.01 10.00 -21.18
CA HIS A 349 5.98 9.64 -20.20
C HIS A 349 5.21 10.86 -19.69
N GLU A 350 5.89 11.97 -19.41
CA GLU A 350 5.26 13.20 -18.94
C GLU A 350 4.39 13.85 -20.04
N ALA A 351 4.88 13.86 -21.29
CA ALA A 351 4.15 14.37 -22.44
C ALA A 351 2.85 13.59 -22.68
N LEU A 352 2.92 12.26 -22.71
CA LEU A 352 1.74 11.39 -22.88
C LEU A 352 0.74 11.54 -21.73
N GLN A 353 1.22 11.74 -20.50
CA GLN A 353 0.36 11.99 -19.35
C GLN A 353 -0.39 13.33 -19.49
N LYS A 354 0.25 14.40 -19.98
CA LYS A 354 -0.39 15.69 -20.25
C LYS A 354 -1.48 15.57 -21.32
N LEU A 355 -1.22 14.76 -22.36
CA LEU A 355 -2.17 14.48 -23.44
C LEU A 355 -3.24 13.44 -23.08
N LYS A 356 -3.23 12.90 -21.85
CA LYS A 356 -4.14 11.83 -21.38
C LYS A 356 -4.11 10.57 -22.25
N MET A 357 -2.95 10.26 -22.82
CA MET A 357 -2.70 9.07 -23.63
C MET A 357 -2.26 7.88 -22.78
N LYS A 358 -2.34 6.66 -23.34
CA LYS A 358 -1.75 5.48 -22.72
C LYS A 358 -0.22 5.61 -22.65
N ARG A 359 0.40 4.85 -21.75
CA ARG A 359 1.85 4.78 -21.63
C ARG A 359 2.47 4.09 -22.87
N PRO A 360 3.72 4.43 -23.23
CA PRO A 360 4.37 3.80 -24.37
C PRO A 360 4.75 2.35 -24.05
N GLU A 361 4.53 1.46 -25.01
CA GLU A 361 4.96 0.07 -24.96
C GLU A 361 6.28 -0.10 -25.71
N TYR A 362 7.14 -0.98 -25.21
CA TYR A 362 8.46 -1.22 -25.80
C TYR A 362 8.67 -2.71 -26.09
N PHE A 363 9.02 -3.01 -27.32
CA PHE A 363 9.34 -4.35 -27.79
C PHE A 363 10.82 -4.42 -28.20
N TYR A 364 11.48 -5.54 -27.95
CA TYR A 364 12.92 -5.71 -28.20
C TYR A 364 13.17 -6.93 -29.08
N HIS A 365 14.00 -6.75 -30.11
CA HIS A 365 14.46 -7.81 -30.99
C HIS A 365 15.97 -7.73 -31.12
N GLN A 366 16.66 -8.87 -31.07
CA GLN A 366 18.10 -8.89 -31.29
C GLN A 366 18.36 -9.02 -32.79
N VAL A 367 19.12 -8.10 -33.36
CA VAL A 367 19.44 -8.06 -34.80
C VAL A 367 20.96 -8.11 -34.93
N SER A 368 21.48 -9.29 -35.30
CA SER A 368 22.92 -9.55 -35.31
C SER A 368 23.55 -9.30 -33.92
N ASN A 369 24.47 -8.32 -33.80
CA ASN A 369 25.10 -7.91 -32.54
C ASN A 369 24.42 -6.71 -31.85
N ASP A 370 23.38 -6.14 -32.45
CA ASP A 370 22.69 -4.95 -31.96
C ASP A 370 21.28 -5.27 -31.44
N TRP A 371 20.67 -4.30 -30.76
CA TRP A 371 19.32 -4.37 -30.21
C TRP A 371 18.40 -3.41 -30.96
N LEU A 372 17.38 -3.96 -31.59
CA LEU A 372 16.24 -3.21 -32.11
C LEU A 372 15.23 -3.00 -30.98
N CYS A 373 14.89 -1.74 -30.70
CA CYS A 373 13.77 -1.37 -29.85
C CYS A 373 12.66 -0.74 -30.69
N CYS A 374 11.44 -1.27 -30.57
CA CYS A 374 10.23 -0.66 -31.13
C CYS A 374 9.46 0.01 -29.98
N CYS A 375 9.19 1.30 -30.09
CA CYS A 375 8.32 2.05 -29.19
C CYS A 375 6.95 2.24 -29.86
N ARG A 376 5.87 1.86 -29.17
CA ARG A 376 4.50 1.98 -29.65
C ARG A 376 3.67 2.83 -28.69
N ILE A 377 2.92 3.77 -29.23
CA ILE A 377 2.00 4.64 -28.50
C ILE A 377 0.62 4.48 -29.12
N GLU A 378 -0.38 4.20 -28.29
CA GLU A 378 -1.76 3.99 -28.73
C GLU A 378 -2.67 5.15 -28.35
N TRP A 379 -3.65 5.42 -29.21
CA TRP A 379 -4.78 6.31 -28.95
C TRP A 379 -6.08 5.57 -29.28
N LEU A 380 -7.02 5.50 -28.34
CA LEU A 380 -8.29 4.79 -28.49
C LEU A 380 -8.15 3.34 -29.01
N ASP A 381 -7.15 2.62 -28.49
CA ASP A 381 -6.85 1.23 -28.85
C ASP A 381 -6.35 1.02 -30.30
N GLU A 382 -5.98 2.10 -31.00
CA GLU A 382 -5.28 2.04 -32.29
C GLU A 382 -3.83 2.57 -32.16
N PRO A 383 -2.86 1.97 -32.87
CA PRO A 383 -1.47 2.44 -32.86
C PRO A 383 -1.37 3.82 -33.53
N LEU A 384 -1.04 4.85 -32.75
CA LEU A 384 -0.87 6.21 -33.26
C LEU A 384 0.57 6.45 -33.74
N ILE A 385 1.55 6.01 -32.95
CA ILE A 385 2.97 6.21 -33.24
C ILE A 385 3.71 4.89 -33.03
N GLU A 386 4.49 4.48 -34.02
CA GLU A 386 5.41 3.36 -33.91
C GLU A 386 6.80 3.78 -34.40
N THR A 387 7.78 3.77 -33.50
CA THR A 387 9.16 4.15 -33.83
C THR A 387 10.12 3.02 -33.53
N LYS A 388 11.25 3.02 -34.27
CA LYS A 388 12.26 1.96 -34.20
C LYS A 388 13.65 2.57 -34.09
N ALA A 389 14.50 1.98 -33.25
CA ALA A 389 15.92 2.32 -33.18
C ALA A 389 16.75 1.06 -32.94
N ILE A 390 17.88 0.97 -33.65
CA ILE A 390 18.85 -0.12 -33.54
C ILE A 390 20.11 0.46 -32.91
N GLU A 391 20.53 -0.11 -31.77
CA GLU A 391 21.74 0.34 -31.07
C GLU A 391 22.49 -0.82 -30.44
N THR A 392 23.76 -0.59 -30.12
CA THR A 392 24.63 -1.57 -29.47
C THR A 392 24.13 -2.01 -28.08
N SER A 393 23.28 -1.23 -27.42
CA SER A 393 22.69 -1.55 -26.12
C SER A 393 21.17 -1.38 -26.09
N LYS A 394 20.47 -2.24 -25.32
CA LYS A 394 19.00 -2.13 -25.10
C LYS A 394 18.60 -0.76 -24.54
N LYS A 395 19.46 -0.15 -23.73
CA LYS A 395 19.19 1.14 -23.09
C LYS A 395 19.20 2.26 -24.12
N ASP A 396 20.20 2.26 -25.00
CA ASP A 396 20.36 3.28 -26.03
C ASP A 396 19.32 3.11 -27.14
N ALA A 397 19.01 1.86 -27.51
CA ALA A 397 17.92 1.56 -28.45
C ALA A 397 16.58 2.10 -27.93
N LYS A 398 16.30 1.92 -26.62
CA LYS A 398 15.09 2.46 -25.98
C LYS A 398 15.08 3.98 -25.95
N ALA A 399 16.20 4.60 -25.62
CA ALA A 399 16.32 6.06 -25.57
C ALA A 399 16.09 6.68 -26.95
N ASN A 400 16.72 6.15 -27.99
CA ASN A 400 16.59 6.65 -29.36
C ASN A 400 15.22 6.38 -29.97
N ALA A 401 14.61 5.22 -29.69
CA ALA A 401 13.21 4.97 -30.09
C ALA A 401 12.25 5.98 -29.42
N SER A 402 12.50 6.34 -28.16
CA SER A 402 11.70 7.34 -27.43
C SER A 402 11.89 8.75 -27.99
N LEU A 403 13.12 9.14 -28.35
CA LEU A 403 13.39 10.44 -28.99
C LEU A 403 12.67 10.57 -30.34
N LYS A 404 12.73 9.53 -31.17
CA LYS A 404 11.96 9.49 -32.43
C LYS A 404 10.45 9.64 -32.17
N ALA A 405 9.93 9.03 -31.10
CA ALA A 405 8.51 9.13 -30.75
C ALA A 405 8.11 10.53 -30.24
N ILE A 406 9.01 11.21 -29.52
CA ILE A 406 8.81 12.60 -29.09
C ILE A 406 8.73 13.53 -30.31
N ALA A 407 9.64 13.41 -31.26
CA ALA A 407 9.60 14.21 -32.49
C ALA A 407 8.30 13.98 -33.28
N TYR A 408 7.81 12.73 -33.36
CA TYR A 408 6.51 12.44 -33.96
C TYR A 408 5.35 13.12 -33.21
N LEU A 409 5.34 13.07 -31.87
CA LEU A 409 4.30 13.73 -31.07
C LEU A 409 4.29 15.25 -31.25
N GLU A 410 5.46 15.88 -31.32
CA GLU A 410 5.57 17.33 -31.50
C GLU A 410 5.07 17.77 -32.89
N ASN A 411 5.39 17.01 -33.94
CA ASN A 411 4.85 17.25 -35.28
C ASN A 411 3.33 17.05 -35.36
N PHE A 412 2.80 16.04 -34.66
CA PHE A 412 1.36 15.75 -34.63
C PHE A 412 0.54 16.87 -33.97
N VAL A 413 1.09 17.53 -32.94
CA VAL A 413 0.42 18.64 -32.24
C VAL A 413 0.43 19.93 -33.07
N ILE A 414 1.40 20.12 -33.97
CA ILE A 414 1.49 21.31 -34.81
C ILE A 414 0.51 21.24 -35.99
N GLU A 415 0.32 20.06 -36.61
CA GLU A 415 -0.60 19.89 -37.74
C GLU A 415 -2.07 20.10 -37.38
N GLU A 416 -2.54 19.63 -36.22
CA GLU A 416 -3.93 19.85 -35.77
C GLU A 416 -4.25 21.31 -35.42
N LEU A 417 -3.25 22.14 -35.13
CA LEU A 417 -3.44 23.58 -34.84
C LEU A 417 -3.40 24.45 -36.10
N SER A 418 -2.92 23.94 -37.23
CA SER A 418 -2.91 24.65 -38.51
C SER A 418 -4.17 24.45 -39.37
N ASP A 419 -4.94 23.39 -39.10
CA ASP A 419 -6.20 23.05 -39.80
C ASP A 419 -7.47 23.40 -39.01
N GLY A 420 -7.36 24.19 -37.92
CA GLY A 420 -8.45 24.62 -37.04
C GLY A 420 -8.96 26.05 -37.26
#